data_AF-A0A087SMT5-F1
#
_entry.id   AF-A0A087SMT5-F1
#
_cell.length_a   1.000
_cell.length_b   1.000
_cell.length_c   1.000
_cell.angle_alpha   90.00
_cell.angle_beta   90.00
_cell.angle_gamma   90.00
#
_symmetry.space_group_name_H-M   'P 1'
#
loop_
_entity.id
_entity.type
_entity.pdbx_description
1 polymer ?
#
loop_
_entity_poly.entity_id
_entity_poly.type
_entity_poly.pdbx_seq_one_letter_code
_entity_poly.pdbx_strand_id
1 'polypeptide(L)'
;MRPVNGHAVCAFVDPYERVNFWSHSVPAVGLAILCALGFLHGSPSVTVYAACAATTHGMSALTHVFPESRTLEKADHIGIVATIVGTPVSAMLAHSAHGISEMPLGVWFILAGLFACAWARPFPRTSGFIGLGTGLVYYCWDVINLNLTTQILLYICGAVLFLRNSGHSRWPGLSDHHGLHYCVTIAASMHLVYLYNALHPQP
;
A
#
# COMPACT_ATOMS: atom_id res chain seq x y z
N MET A 1 22.13 21.14 -10.64
CA MET A 1 22.16 21.75 -9.28
C MET A 1 20.82 22.41 -9.06
N ARG A 2 19.98 21.92 -8.14
CA ARG A 2 18.71 22.57 -7.81
C ARG A 2 19.01 23.75 -6.88
N PRO A 3 18.41 24.95 -7.09
CA PRO A 3 18.63 26.07 -6.20
C PRO A 3 17.97 25.78 -4.85
N VAL A 4 18.74 26.00 -3.78
CA VAL A 4 18.28 26.05 -2.40
C VAL A 4 17.50 27.34 -2.25
N ASN A 5 16.17 27.31 -2.29
CA ASN A 5 15.31 28.39 -1.84
C ASN A 5 14.02 27.80 -1.26
N GLY A 6 13.59 28.35 -0.12
CA GLY A 6 12.77 27.70 0.91
C GLY A 6 11.48 27.04 0.45
N HIS A 7 11.12 25.94 1.15
CA HIS A 7 9.77 25.35 1.28
C HIS A 7 8.86 25.33 0.04
N ALA A 8 9.41 25.32 -1.18
CA ALA A 8 8.60 25.13 -2.37
C ALA A 8 8.04 23.71 -2.32
N VAL A 9 6.71 23.59 -2.24
CA VAL A 9 6.02 22.30 -2.26
C VAL A 9 6.36 21.59 -3.57
N CYS A 10 7.18 20.54 -3.49
CA CYS A 10 7.82 19.94 -4.65
C CYS A 10 6.79 19.44 -5.67
N ALA A 11 5.69 18.85 -5.18
CA ALA A 11 4.58 18.36 -5.99
C ALA A 11 3.88 19.41 -6.89
N PHE A 12 3.90 20.70 -6.52
CA PHE A 12 3.25 21.74 -7.34
C PHE A 12 4.19 22.33 -8.39
N VAL A 13 5.51 22.19 -8.21
CA VAL A 13 6.53 22.80 -9.06
C VAL A 13 7.22 21.78 -9.97
N ASP A 14 7.52 20.57 -9.49
CA ASP A 14 8.16 19.49 -10.26
C ASP A 14 7.08 18.61 -10.93
N PRO A 15 7.00 18.56 -12.29
CA PRO A 15 6.06 17.71 -13.00
C PRO A 15 6.19 16.22 -12.67
N TYR A 16 7.40 15.76 -12.32
CA TYR A 16 7.61 14.37 -11.89
C TYR A 16 6.92 14.09 -10.56
N GLU A 17 7.09 14.98 -9.58
CA GLU A 17 6.47 14.83 -8.26
C GLU A 17 4.97 15.09 -8.27
N ARG A 18 4.48 15.91 -9.21
CA ARG A 18 3.05 16.14 -9.40
C ARG A 18 2.29 14.84 -9.70
N VAL A 19 2.84 14.02 -10.59
CA VAL A 19 2.23 12.72 -10.91
C VAL A 19 2.27 11.80 -9.70
N ASN A 20 3.39 11.76 -8.99
CA ASN A 20 3.54 10.98 -7.77
C ASN A 20 2.47 11.36 -6.74
N PHE A 21 2.34 12.66 -6.47
CA PHE A 21 1.35 13.20 -5.55
C PHE A 21 -0.08 12.81 -5.94
N TRP A 22 -0.53 13.12 -7.15
CA TRP A 22 -1.92 12.90 -7.54
C TRP A 22 -2.30 11.42 -7.68
N SER A 23 -1.36 10.57 -8.08
CA SER A 23 -1.58 9.13 -8.15
C SER A 23 -1.87 8.47 -6.80
N HIS A 24 -1.55 9.17 -5.69
CA HIS A 24 -1.76 8.69 -4.32
C HIS A 24 -2.71 9.59 -3.50
N SER A 25 -2.77 10.90 -3.73
CA SER A 25 -3.65 11.79 -2.95
C SER A 25 -5.13 11.56 -3.25
N VAL A 26 -5.50 11.34 -4.52
CA VAL A 26 -6.88 11.02 -4.92
C VAL A 26 -7.36 9.72 -4.27
N PRO A 27 -6.66 8.57 -4.40
CA PRO A 27 -7.09 7.36 -3.72
C PRO A 27 -7.03 7.49 -2.20
N ALA A 28 -6.07 8.22 -1.61
CA ALA A 28 -6.02 8.43 -0.15
C ALA A 28 -7.32 9.04 0.38
N VAL A 29 -7.82 10.10 -0.27
CA VAL A 29 -9.08 10.76 0.13
C VAL A 29 -10.26 9.82 -0.03
N GLY A 30 -10.38 9.14 -1.17
CA GLY A 30 -11.46 8.18 -1.42
C GLY A 30 -11.48 7.04 -0.39
N LEU A 31 -10.31 6.49 -0.07
CA LEU A 31 -10.16 5.43 0.93
C LEU A 31 -10.42 5.93 2.36
N ALA A 32 -10.05 7.17 2.70
CA ALA A 32 -10.41 7.75 4.00
C ALA A 32 -11.93 7.90 4.17
N ILE A 33 -12.63 8.31 3.11
CA ILE A 33 -14.10 8.36 3.09
C ILE A 33 -14.68 6.95 3.24
N LEU A 34 -14.18 5.97 2.48
CA LEU A 34 -14.61 4.57 2.59
C LEU A 34 -14.34 3.97 3.97
N CYS A 35 -13.24 4.35 4.63
CA CYS A 35 -12.95 3.95 6.00
C CYS A 35 -14.02 4.49 6.96
N ALA A 36 -14.37 5.77 6.85
CA ALA A 36 -15.41 6.39 7.67
C ALA A 36 -16.77 5.72 7.44
N LEU A 37 -17.14 5.46 6.18
CA LEU A 37 -18.38 4.77 5.83
C LEU A 37 -18.38 3.32 6.33
N GLY A 38 -17.29 2.57 6.13
CA GLY A 38 -17.15 1.21 6.64
C GLY A 38 -17.34 1.16 8.14
N PHE A 39 -16.77 2.12 8.89
CA PHE A 39 -16.92 2.20 10.32
C PHE A 39 -18.37 2.50 10.73
N LEU A 40 -19.00 3.51 10.11
CA LEU A 40 -20.39 3.90 10.40
C LEU A 40 -21.40 2.80 10.08
N HIS A 41 -21.12 1.97 9.07
CA HIS A 41 -21.99 0.88 8.63
C HIS A 41 -21.60 -0.49 9.25
N GLY A 42 -20.62 -0.53 10.15
CA GLY A 42 -20.23 -1.76 10.84
C GLY A 42 -19.66 -2.84 9.92
N SER A 43 -18.81 -2.44 8.96
CA SER A 43 -18.08 -3.35 8.06
C SER A 43 -16.59 -3.38 8.44
N PRO A 44 -16.15 -4.32 9.30
CA PRO A 44 -14.76 -4.33 9.81
C PRO A 44 -13.74 -4.57 8.71
N SER A 45 -14.03 -5.45 7.75
CA SER A 45 -13.13 -5.77 6.63
C SER A 45 -12.85 -4.54 5.76
N VAL A 46 -13.90 -3.79 5.38
CA VAL A 46 -13.77 -2.53 4.62
C VAL A 46 -13.07 -1.46 5.45
N THR A 47 -13.45 -1.31 6.72
CA THR A 47 -12.86 -0.29 7.62
C THR A 47 -11.35 -0.49 7.75
N VAL A 48 -10.93 -1.69 8.11
CA VAL A 48 -9.51 -2.02 8.32
C VAL A 48 -8.73 -1.82 7.03
N TYR A 49 -9.25 -2.35 5.91
CA TYR A 49 -8.56 -2.21 4.64
C TYR A 49 -8.41 -0.75 4.21
N ALA A 50 -9.51 0.00 4.24
CA ALA A 50 -9.55 1.37 3.82
C ALA A 50 -8.65 2.26 4.70
N ALA A 51 -8.56 1.99 6.01
CA ALA A 51 -7.62 2.67 6.90
C ALA A 51 -6.16 2.40 6.51
N CYS A 52 -5.80 1.13 6.27
CA CYS A 52 -4.45 0.73 5.86
C CYS A 52 -4.05 1.34 4.50
N ALA A 53 -4.92 1.22 3.51
CA ALA A 53 -4.69 1.73 2.17
C ALA A 53 -4.68 3.28 2.16
N ALA A 54 -5.57 3.94 2.90
CA ALA A 54 -5.55 5.41 3.05
C ALA A 54 -4.25 5.89 3.71
N THR A 55 -3.73 5.17 4.71
CA THR A 55 -2.44 5.48 5.32
C THR A 55 -1.30 5.37 4.32
N THR A 56 -1.29 4.30 3.52
CA THR A 56 -0.27 4.06 2.48
C THR A 56 -0.27 5.17 1.45
N HIS A 57 -1.44 5.45 0.88
CA HIS A 57 -1.57 6.47 -0.14
C HIS A 57 -1.34 7.89 0.42
N GLY A 58 -1.84 8.18 1.61
CA GLY A 58 -1.70 9.49 2.26
C GLY A 58 -0.25 9.81 2.61
N MET A 59 0.46 8.88 3.25
CA MET A 59 1.86 9.09 3.64
C MET A 59 2.78 9.18 2.41
N SER A 60 2.53 8.38 1.38
CA SER A 60 3.22 8.48 0.10
C SER A 60 3.01 9.86 -0.54
N ALA A 61 1.77 10.33 -0.66
CA ALA A 61 1.46 11.64 -1.22
C ALA A 61 2.18 12.78 -0.46
N LEU A 62 2.19 12.72 0.88
CA LEU A 62 2.88 13.71 1.71
C LEU A 62 4.41 13.70 1.50
N THR A 63 5.02 12.53 1.30
CA THR A 63 6.45 12.42 0.98
C THR A 63 6.79 13.13 -0.33
N HIS A 64 5.89 13.12 -1.32
CA HIS A 64 6.11 13.83 -2.59
C HIS A 64 5.88 15.35 -2.50
N VAL A 65 5.17 15.83 -1.48
CA VAL A 65 5.11 17.25 -1.12
C VAL A 65 6.43 17.69 -0.49
N PHE A 66 7.02 16.84 0.36
CA PHE A 66 8.23 17.12 1.15
C PHE A 66 9.30 16.01 1.04
N PRO A 67 9.95 15.86 -0.14
CA PRO A 67 10.84 14.72 -0.40
C PRO A 67 12.11 14.68 0.47
N GLU A 68 12.49 15.83 1.05
CA GLU A 68 13.66 15.93 1.93
C GLU A 68 13.38 15.43 3.36
N SER A 69 12.11 15.18 3.72
CA SER A 69 11.71 14.79 5.06
C SER A 69 11.92 13.29 5.30
N ARG A 70 12.99 12.94 6.01
CA ARG A 70 13.26 11.56 6.44
C ARG A 70 12.13 10.97 7.29
N THR A 71 11.44 11.80 8.07
CA THR A 71 10.30 11.34 8.89
C THR A 71 9.14 10.91 8.00
N LEU A 72 8.83 11.68 6.95
CA LEU A 72 7.77 11.32 5.99
C LEU A 72 8.17 10.12 5.14
N GLU A 73 9.44 10.03 4.72
CA GLU A 73 9.97 8.83 4.05
C GLU A 73 9.74 7.56 4.89
N LYS A 74 9.98 7.63 6.20
CA LYS A 74 9.73 6.48 7.10
C LYS A 74 8.24 6.21 7.30
N ALA A 75 7.42 7.26 7.41
CA ALA A 75 5.97 7.11 7.47
C ALA A 75 5.40 6.47 6.21
N ASP A 76 5.95 6.78 5.03
CA ASP A 76 5.59 6.15 3.75
C ASP A 76 5.94 4.65 3.75
N HIS A 77 7.15 4.28 4.20
CA HIS A 77 7.51 2.87 4.33
C HIS A 77 6.60 2.11 5.32
N ILE A 78 6.22 2.73 6.43
CA ILE A 78 5.25 2.15 7.38
C ILE A 78 3.87 2.04 6.73
N GLY A 79 3.48 3.02 5.90
CA GLY A 79 2.30 2.94 5.04
C GLY A 79 2.31 1.66 4.21
N ILE A 80 3.40 1.37 3.49
CA ILE A 80 3.53 0.13 2.71
C ILE A 80 3.28 -1.11 3.56
N VAL A 81 3.84 -1.17 4.78
CA VAL A 81 3.57 -2.26 5.74
C VAL A 81 2.07 -2.36 6.04
N ALA A 82 1.38 -1.23 6.26
CA ALA A 82 -0.05 -1.23 6.52
C ALA A 82 -0.85 -1.91 5.40
N THR A 83 -0.54 -1.68 4.12
CA THR A 83 -1.24 -2.39 3.02
C THR A 83 -0.86 -3.86 2.90
N ILE A 84 0.42 -4.21 3.10
CA ILE A 84 0.88 -5.62 3.10
C ILE A 84 0.10 -6.44 4.14
N VAL A 85 -0.19 -5.84 5.29
CA VAL A 85 -0.92 -6.47 6.39
C VAL A 85 -2.43 -6.37 6.20
N GLY A 86 -2.92 -5.19 5.83
CA GLY A 86 -4.35 -4.90 5.71
C GLY A 86 -5.04 -5.73 4.64
N THR A 87 -4.33 -6.07 3.55
CA THR A 87 -4.87 -6.88 2.44
C THR A 87 -5.31 -8.28 2.91
N PRO A 88 -4.42 -9.15 3.44
CA PRO A 88 -4.82 -10.47 3.92
C PRO A 88 -5.74 -10.41 5.14
N VAL A 89 -5.51 -9.48 6.09
CA VAL A 89 -6.35 -9.34 7.29
C VAL A 89 -7.80 -9.01 6.91
N SER A 90 -8.01 -8.03 6.02
CA SER A 90 -9.37 -7.67 5.60
C SER A 90 -10.04 -8.75 4.78
N ALA A 91 -9.29 -9.51 3.97
CA ALA A 91 -9.83 -10.68 3.27
C ALA A 91 -10.29 -11.74 4.26
N MET A 92 -9.47 -12.07 5.26
CA MET A 92 -9.87 -12.99 6.34
C MET A 92 -11.11 -12.47 7.09
N LEU A 93 -11.17 -11.18 7.44
CA LEU A 93 -12.35 -10.60 8.10
C LEU A 93 -13.63 -10.66 7.22
N ALA A 94 -13.49 -10.68 5.90
CA ALA A 94 -14.62 -10.78 4.99
C ALA A 94 -15.12 -12.22 4.80
N HIS A 95 -14.24 -13.21 4.97
CA HIS A 95 -14.55 -14.64 4.73
C HIS A 95 -14.69 -15.48 6.00
N SER A 96 -14.14 -15.05 7.13
CA SER A 96 -13.99 -15.87 8.33
C SER A 96 -14.85 -15.36 9.49
N ALA A 97 -15.33 -16.32 10.30
CA ALA A 97 -15.87 -16.10 11.65
C ALA A 97 -14.78 -15.88 12.73
N HIS A 98 -13.50 -15.92 12.34
CA HIS A 98 -12.34 -15.83 13.23
C HIS A 98 -11.80 -14.40 13.33
N GLY A 99 -11.73 -13.86 14.55
CA GLY A 99 -11.19 -12.53 14.81
C GLY A 99 -9.66 -12.47 14.76
N ILE A 100 -9.11 -11.26 14.65
CA ILE A 100 -7.65 -10.99 14.68
C ILE A 100 -6.96 -11.63 15.90
N SER A 101 -7.67 -11.80 17.01
CA SER A 101 -7.18 -12.43 18.24
C SER A 101 -6.79 -13.90 18.10
N GLU A 102 -7.21 -14.57 17.03
CA GLU A 102 -6.94 -15.99 16.79
C GLU A 102 -5.78 -16.22 15.80
N MET A 103 -5.09 -15.15 15.39
CA MET A 103 -3.97 -15.26 14.45
C MET A 103 -2.78 -16.02 15.07
N PRO A 104 -2.16 -16.97 14.33
CA PRO A 104 -1.01 -17.74 14.80
C PRO A 104 0.15 -16.85 15.23
N LEU A 105 0.94 -17.30 16.23
CA LEU A 105 2.12 -16.59 16.72
C LEU A 105 3.10 -16.18 15.59
N GLY A 106 3.21 -17.01 14.54
CA GLY A 106 4.03 -16.73 13.36
C GLY A 106 3.64 -15.45 12.62
N VAL A 107 2.35 -15.10 12.60
CA VAL A 107 1.87 -13.84 11.99
C VAL A 107 2.44 -12.64 12.74
N TRP A 108 2.46 -12.66 14.07
CA TRP A 108 3.02 -11.57 14.88
C TRP A 108 4.52 -11.34 14.62
N PHE A 109 5.30 -12.42 14.46
CA PHE A 109 6.70 -12.31 14.08
C PHE A 109 6.88 -11.74 12.67
N ILE A 110 6.01 -12.11 11.73
CA ILE A 110 6.02 -11.53 10.38
C ILE A 110 5.72 -10.03 10.44
N LEU A 111 4.73 -9.60 11.22
CA LEU A 111 4.41 -8.18 11.40
C LEU A 111 5.61 -7.40 11.96
N ALA A 112 6.25 -7.92 13.02
CA ALA A 112 7.45 -7.32 13.59
C ALA A 112 8.60 -7.23 12.58
N GLY A 113 8.78 -8.28 11.76
CA GLY A 113 9.76 -8.30 10.67
C GLY A 113 9.47 -7.26 9.59
N LEU A 114 8.21 -7.12 9.16
CA LEU A 114 7.79 -6.12 8.18
C LEU A 114 8.06 -4.72 8.69
N PHE A 115 7.74 -4.45 9.95
CA PHE A 115 8.15 -3.21 10.59
C PHE A 115 9.66 -3.07 10.51
N ALA A 116 10.47 -3.98 11.04
CA ALA A 116 11.94 -3.86 10.98
C ALA A 116 12.49 -3.58 9.55
N CYS A 117 11.92 -4.21 8.52
CA CYS A 117 12.28 -4.00 7.12
C CYS A 117 12.03 -2.55 6.64
N ALA A 118 11.02 -1.84 7.15
CA ALA A 118 10.74 -0.44 6.78
C ALA A 118 11.90 0.53 7.11
N TRP A 119 12.78 0.14 8.05
CA TRP A 119 13.98 0.90 8.39
C TRP A 119 15.21 0.52 7.55
N ALA A 120 15.17 -0.59 6.83
CA ALA A 120 16.28 -1.07 6.01
C ALA A 120 16.50 -0.22 4.74
N ARG A 121 17.67 -0.41 4.12
CA ARG A 121 18.01 0.16 2.79
C ARG A 121 17.06 -0.37 1.71
N PRO A 122 16.96 0.29 0.53
CA PRO A 122 15.97 -0.03 -0.50
C PRO A 122 15.87 -1.52 -0.86
N PHE A 123 16.97 -2.15 -1.25
CA PHE A 123 16.98 -3.56 -1.64
C PHE A 123 16.53 -4.53 -0.53
N PRO A 124 17.16 -4.54 0.68
CA PRO A 124 16.72 -5.45 1.75
C PRO A 124 15.32 -5.12 2.27
N ARG A 125 14.89 -3.85 2.25
CA ARG A 125 13.51 -3.46 2.60
C ARG A 125 12.50 -4.11 1.65
N THR A 126 12.67 -3.90 0.34
CA THR A 126 11.75 -4.45 -0.67
C THR A 126 11.77 -5.98 -0.69
N SER A 127 12.95 -6.59 -0.55
CA SER A 127 13.07 -8.06 -0.48
C SER A 127 12.37 -8.61 0.78
N GLY A 128 12.52 -7.93 1.91
CA GLY A 128 11.84 -8.27 3.15
C GLY A 128 10.32 -8.13 3.04
N PHE A 129 9.82 -7.05 2.44
CA PHE A 129 8.39 -6.86 2.17
C PHE A 129 7.80 -7.98 1.31
N ILE A 130 8.49 -8.39 0.24
CA ILE A 130 8.03 -9.51 -0.60
C ILE A 130 8.07 -10.84 0.18
N GLY A 131 9.21 -11.16 0.79
CA GLY A 131 9.41 -12.45 1.46
C GLY A 131 8.45 -12.64 2.63
N LEU A 132 8.33 -11.63 3.50
CA LEU A 132 7.43 -11.65 4.65
C LEU A 132 5.96 -11.53 4.22
N GLY A 133 5.64 -10.74 3.20
CA GLY A 133 4.30 -10.68 2.61
C GLY A 133 3.85 -12.04 2.04
N THR A 134 4.77 -12.78 1.41
CA THR A 134 4.51 -14.17 0.97
C THR A 134 4.21 -15.09 2.15
N GLY A 135 4.90 -14.89 3.28
CA GLY A 135 4.59 -15.57 4.53
C GLY A 135 3.16 -15.28 5.03
N LEU A 136 2.66 -14.05 4.92
CA LEU A 136 1.27 -13.73 5.26
C LEU A 136 0.28 -14.41 4.31
N VAL A 137 0.59 -14.49 3.02
CA VAL A 137 -0.23 -15.19 2.02
C VAL A 137 -0.42 -16.66 2.40
N TYR A 138 0.64 -17.33 2.88
CA TYR A 138 0.54 -18.71 3.37
C TYR A 138 -0.51 -18.87 4.50
N TYR A 139 -0.59 -17.91 5.42
CA TYR A 139 -1.55 -17.95 6.53
C TYR A 139 -2.99 -17.59 6.13
N CYS A 140 -3.21 -17.04 4.95
CA CYS A 140 -4.53 -16.70 4.42
C CYS A 140 -4.83 -17.46 3.12
N TRP A 141 -4.22 -18.63 2.94
CA TRP A 141 -4.33 -19.41 1.70
C TRP A 141 -5.78 -19.72 1.30
N ASP A 142 -6.65 -19.97 2.28
CA ASP A 142 -8.05 -20.35 2.06
C ASP A 142 -8.89 -19.25 1.41
N VAL A 143 -8.44 -17.99 1.47
CA VAL A 143 -9.13 -16.84 0.86
C VAL A 143 -8.46 -16.40 -0.46
N ILE A 144 -7.44 -17.13 -0.93
CA ILE A 144 -6.77 -16.79 -2.19
C ILE A 144 -7.65 -17.17 -3.38
N ASN A 145 -7.90 -16.19 -4.26
CA ASN A 145 -8.55 -16.38 -5.56
C ASN A 145 -7.81 -15.61 -6.65
N LEU A 146 -8.27 -15.71 -7.90
CA LEU A 146 -7.63 -15.06 -9.05
C LEU A 146 -7.49 -13.54 -8.88
N ASN A 147 -8.48 -12.88 -8.25
CA ASN A 147 -8.41 -11.45 -7.97
C ASN A 147 -7.25 -11.15 -7.00
N LEU A 148 -7.18 -11.84 -5.86
CA LEU A 148 -6.12 -11.63 -4.87
C LEU A 148 -4.74 -12.04 -5.40
N THR A 149 -4.65 -13.10 -6.22
CA THR A 149 -3.42 -13.46 -6.95
C THR A 149 -2.96 -12.33 -7.88
N THR A 150 -3.90 -11.69 -8.59
CA THR A 150 -3.57 -10.57 -9.49
C THR A 150 -3.04 -9.37 -8.72
N GLN A 151 -3.61 -9.07 -7.55
CA GLN A 151 -3.10 -8.02 -6.66
C GLN A 151 -1.67 -8.31 -6.19
N ILE A 152 -1.39 -9.55 -5.78
CA ILE A 152 -0.02 -9.98 -5.39
C ILE A 152 0.96 -9.77 -6.54
N LEU A 153 0.60 -10.15 -7.76
CA LEU A 153 1.43 -9.94 -8.95
C LEU A 153 1.66 -8.44 -9.24
N LEU A 154 0.64 -7.59 -9.04
CA LEU A 154 0.79 -6.14 -9.14
C LEU A 154 1.76 -5.58 -8.09
N TYR A 155 1.70 -6.06 -6.84
CA TYR A 155 2.67 -5.65 -5.80
C TYR A 155 4.10 -6.08 -6.13
N ILE A 156 4.29 -7.30 -6.64
CA ILE A 156 5.60 -7.78 -7.10
C ILE A 156 6.09 -6.92 -8.29
N CYS A 157 5.22 -6.62 -9.25
CA CYS A 157 5.53 -5.73 -10.37
C CYS A 157 5.98 -4.36 -9.88
N GLY A 158 5.23 -3.76 -8.94
CA GLY A 158 5.60 -2.51 -8.29
C GLY A 158 6.98 -2.59 -7.64
N ALA A 159 7.27 -3.64 -6.87
CA ALA A 159 8.57 -3.83 -6.25
C ALA A 159 9.73 -3.91 -7.27
N VAL A 160 9.53 -4.58 -8.41
CA VAL A 160 10.52 -4.62 -9.50
C VAL A 160 10.73 -3.22 -10.09
N LEU A 161 9.65 -2.47 -10.33
CA LEU A 161 9.74 -1.09 -10.81
C LEU A 161 10.49 -0.20 -9.82
N PHE A 162 10.24 -0.31 -8.52
CA PHE A 162 10.99 0.42 -7.49
C PHE A 162 12.49 0.17 -7.55
N LEU A 163 12.89 -1.10 -7.60
CA LEU A 163 14.30 -1.49 -7.60
C LEU A 163 15.02 -1.07 -8.89
N ARG A 164 14.29 -1.00 -10.01
CA ARG A 164 14.82 -0.51 -11.29
C ARG A 164 14.87 1.02 -11.37
N ASN A 165 14.08 1.72 -10.56
CA ASN A 165 13.83 3.14 -10.73
C ASN A 165 15.10 3.99 -10.68
N SER A 166 15.31 4.77 -11.72
CA SER A 166 16.41 5.73 -11.88
C SER A 166 15.98 7.20 -11.82
N GLY A 167 14.76 7.48 -11.34
CA GLY A 167 14.23 8.84 -11.18
C GLY A 167 13.80 9.49 -12.50
N HIS A 168 14.14 10.76 -12.72
CA HIS A 168 13.74 11.60 -13.88
C HIS A 168 14.25 11.14 -15.26
N SER A 169 14.77 9.92 -15.37
CA SER A 169 15.29 9.32 -16.61
C SER A 169 14.26 9.09 -17.73
N ARG A 170 12.96 9.19 -17.42
CA ARG A 170 11.85 8.98 -18.37
C ARG A 170 10.85 10.12 -18.31
N TRP A 171 9.98 10.19 -19.31
CA TRP A 171 8.88 11.15 -19.36
C TRP A 171 8.00 11.06 -18.10
N PRO A 172 7.57 12.19 -17.52
CA PRO A 172 6.62 12.19 -16.41
C PRO A 172 5.35 11.39 -16.77
N GLY A 173 4.93 10.48 -15.87
CA GLY A 173 3.85 9.53 -16.10
C GLY A 173 4.32 8.15 -16.60
N LEU A 174 5.54 8.04 -17.12
CA LEU A 174 6.12 6.79 -17.63
C LEU A 174 7.38 6.37 -16.86
N SER A 175 7.70 7.05 -15.76
CA SER A 175 8.79 6.64 -14.87
C SER A 175 8.42 5.37 -14.11
N ASP A 176 9.43 4.62 -13.67
CA ASP A 176 9.20 3.39 -12.93
C ASP A 176 8.53 3.64 -11.58
N HIS A 177 8.85 4.78 -10.94
CA HIS A 177 8.18 5.18 -9.70
C HIS A 177 6.68 5.46 -9.91
N HIS A 178 6.32 6.12 -11.02
CA HIS A 178 4.91 6.29 -11.41
C HIS A 178 4.23 4.94 -11.65
N GLY A 179 4.90 4.04 -12.35
CA GLY A 179 4.40 2.69 -12.58
C GLY A 179 4.16 1.90 -11.29
N LEU A 180 5.05 2.05 -10.29
CA LEU A 180 4.84 1.49 -8.96
C LEU A 180 3.56 2.04 -8.32
N HIS A 181 3.36 3.36 -8.35
CA HIS A 181 2.15 3.98 -7.79
C HIS A 181 0.90 3.42 -8.46
N TYR A 182 0.90 3.28 -9.78
CA TYR A 182 -0.24 2.72 -10.52
C TYR A 182 -0.52 1.27 -10.11
N CYS A 183 0.52 0.44 -9.97
CA CYS A 183 0.35 -0.95 -9.52
C CYS A 183 -0.33 -1.01 -8.14
N VAL A 184 0.12 -0.19 -7.20
CA VAL A 184 -0.43 -0.15 -5.83
C VAL A 184 -1.88 0.36 -5.84
N THR A 185 -2.17 1.44 -6.56
CA THR A 185 -3.53 2.02 -6.65
C THR A 185 -4.52 1.07 -7.34
N ILE A 186 -4.10 0.38 -8.41
CA ILE A 186 -4.94 -0.61 -9.10
C ILE A 186 -5.19 -1.80 -8.19
N ALA A 187 -4.15 -2.36 -7.57
CA ALA A 187 -4.30 -3.45 -6.61
C ALA A 187 -5.25 -3.06 -5.47
N ALA A 188 -5.16 -1.82 -4.97
CA ALA A 188 -6.03 -1.35 -3.91
C ALA A 188 -7.50 -1.27 -4.33
N SER A 189 -7.75 -0.80 -5.54
CA SER A 189 -9.10 -0.75 -6.13
C SER A 189 -9.66 -2.16 -6.34
N MET A 190 -8.82 -3.08 -6.83
CA MET A 190 -9.20 -4.49 -7.00
C MET A 190 -9.55 -5.16 -5.67
N HIS A 191 -8.86 -4.79 -4.59
CA HIS A 191 -9.16 -5.35 -3.27
C HIS A 191 -10.49 -4.88 -2.70
N LEU A 192 -10.87 -3.62 -2.95
CA LEU A 192 -12.22 -3.16 -2.60
C LEU A 192 -13.30 -3.97 -3.33
N VAL A 193 -13.09 -4.29 -4.61
CA VAL A 193 -13.99 -5.17 -5.38
C VAL A 193 -13.99 -6.59 -4.82
N TYR A 194 -12.82 -7.11 -4.43
CA TYR A 194 -12.70 -8.40 -3.75
C TYR A 194 -13.56 -8.43 -2.49
N LEU A 195 -13.43 -7.42 -1.61
CA LEU A 195 -14.20 -7.33 -0.37
C LEU A 195 -15.70 -7.19 -0.64
N TYR A 196 -16.08 -6.39 -1.63
CA TYR A 196 -17.48 -6.26 -2.03
C TYR A 196 -18.09 -7.61 -2.42
N ASN A 197 -17.40 -8.39 -3.27
CA ASN A 197 -17.86 -9.70 -3.71
C ASN A 197 -17.90 -10.73 -2.57
N ALA A 198 -16.93 -10.68 -1.66
CA ALA A 198 -16.91 -11.55 -0.48
C ALA A 198 -18.10 -11.29 0.45
N LEU A 199 -18.46 -10.02 0.63
CA LEU A 199 -19.58 -9.59 1.47
C LEU A 199 -20.95 -9.75 0.80
N HIS A 200 -21.00 -9.87 -0.53
CA HIS A 200 -22.22 -10.06 -1.32
C HIS A 200 -22.06 -11.24 -2.28
N PRO A 201 -22.01 -12.48 -1.76
CA PRO A 201 -21.86 -13.66 -2.59
C PRO A 201 -23.00 -13.70 -3.61
N GLN A 202 -22.64 -13.79 -4.90
CA GLN A 202 -23.64 -14.07 -5.93
C GLN A 202 -24.20 -15.49 -5.67
N PRO A 203 -25.52 -15.69 -5.83
CA PRO A 203 -26.16 -16.99 -5.60
C PRO A 203 -25.66 -18.10 -6.52
#